data_AF-A0A6I9S6B8-F1
#
_entry.id   AF-A0A6I9S6B8-F1
#
_cell.length_a   1.000
_cell.length_b   1.000
_cell.length_c   1.000
_cell.angle_alpha   90.00
_cell.angle_beta   90.00
_cell.angle_gamma   90.00
#
_symmetry.space_group_name_H-M   'P 1'
#
loop_
_entity.id
_entity.type
_entity.pdbx_description
1 polymer ?
#
loop_
_entity_poly.entity_id
_entity_poly.type
_entity_poly.pdbx_seq_one_letter_code
_entity_poly.pdbx_strand_id
1 'polypeptide(L)'
;MSLLLNNPEALKKMRDEIDTQVGNERLLEESDLSNLPHLQCVITEALRMYPTTPLLLPHESSQDCSVGGFHIPRGMMLLVNAYAVHRDPKVWEEPTKFMPERFEGGKGEGKLMLPFGMGRRRCPGEGLAMRVVGLALGTLIQCFEWEGIGKEEVDMTTQGSGLALAKAIPLEAMYRPRQSMLDALKKL
;
A
#
# COMPACT_ATOMS: atom_id res chain seq x y z
N MET A 1 1.27 1.18 -8.25
CA MET A 1 1.78 0.96 -9.62
C MET A 1 3.30 0.85 -9.68
N SER A 2 4.10 1.84 -9.23
CA SER A 2 5.58 1.77 -9.32
C SER A 2 6.19 0.47 -8.79
N LEU A 3 5.76 0.00 -7.62
CA LEU A 3 6.21 -1.28 -7.07
C LEU A 3 5.89 -2.47 -7.97
N LEU A 4 4.71 -2.48 -8.60
CA LEU A 4 4.28 -3.57 -9.48
C LEU A 4 5.05 -3.58 -10.80
N LEU A 5 5.40 -2.41 -11.33
CA LEU A 5 6.25 -2.32 -12.53
C LEU A 5 7.67 -2.84 -12.27
N ASN A 6 8.20 -2.66 -11.06
CA ASN A 6 9.46 -3.27 -10.65
C ASN A 6 9.32 -4.74 -10.24
N ASN A 7 8.09 -5.26 -10.11
CA ASN A 7 7.81 -6.63 -9.67
C ASN A 7 6.75 -7.30 -10.58
N PRO A 8 7.12 -7.67 -11.82
CA PRO A 8 6.18 -8.19 -12.82
C PRO A 8 5.43 -9.46 -12.39
N GLU A 9 6.05 -10.32 -11.58
CA GLU A 9 5.40 -11.53 -11.07
C GLU A 9 4.23 -11.20 -10.13
N ALA A 10 4.38 -10.21 -9.25
CA ALA A 10 3.29 -9.76 -8.38
C ALA A 10 2.17 -9.09 -9.20
N LEU A 11 2.53 -8.32 -10.22
CA LEU A 11 1.59 -7.73 -11.17
C LEU A 11 0.78 -8.80 -11.90
N LYS A 12 1.45 -9.83 -12.42
CA LYS A 12 0.83 -10.94 -13.13
C LYS A 12 -0.09 -11.73 -12.20
N LYS A 13 0.37 -12.09 -11.01
CA LYS A 13 -0.43 -12.83 -10.02
C LYS A 13 -1.70 -12.09 -9.61
N MET A 14 -1.61 -10.77 -9.41
CA MET A 14 -2.77 -9.93 -9.13
C MET A 14 -3.75 -9.88 -10.32
N ARG A 15 -3.24 -9.84 -11.55
CA ARG A 15 -4.09 -9.92 -12.76
C ARG A 15 -4.80 -11.26 -12.87
N ASP A 16 -4.07 -12.36 -12.70
CA ASP A 16 -4.62 -13.71 -12.78
C ASP A 16 -5.71 -13.92 -11.70
N GLU A 17 -5.51 -13.36 -10.50
CA GLU A 17 -6.53 -13.35 -9.43
C GLU A 17 -7.79 -12.60 -9.88
N ILE A 18 -7.67 -11.38 -10.41
CA ILE A 18 -8.81 -10.58 -10.86
C ILE A 18 -9.55 -11.27 -12.02
N ASP A 19 -8.82 -11.78 -13.01
CA ASP A 19 -9.41 -12.49 -14.15
C ASP A 19 -10.18 -13.74 -13.70
N THR A 20 -9.69 -14.43 -12.67
CA THR A 20 -10.34 -15.63 -12.13
C THR A 20 -11.59 -15.30 -11.31
N GLN A 21 -11.54 -14.28 -10.47
CA GLN A 21 -12.60 -13.98 -9.49
C GLN A 21 -13.68 -13.05 -10.05
N VAL A 22 -13.32 -12.13 -10.95
CA VAL A 22 -14.21 -11.10 -11.50
C VAL A 22 -14.50 -11.35 -12.98
N GLY A 23 -13.49 -11.80 -13.73
CA GLY A 23 -13.59 -11.96 -15.18
C GLY A 23 -13.47 -10.64 -15.95
N ASN A 24 -13.91 -10.66 -17.20
CA ASN A 24 -13.70 -9.56 -18.16
C ASN A 24 -14.99 -8.96 -18.74
N GLU A 25 -16.17 -9.41 -18.30
CA GLU A 25 -17.46 -8.98 -18.85
C GLU A 25 -17.99 -7.67 -18.25
N ARG A 26 -17.51 -7.34 -17.04
CA ARG A 26 -17.84 -6.13 -16.29
C ARG A 26 -16.62 -5.57 -15.56
N LEU A 27 -16.71 -4.33 -15.10
CA LEU A 27 -15.70 -3.77 -14.21
C LEU A 27 -15.80 -4.41 -12.81
N LEU A 28 -14.66 -4.43 -12.13
CA LEU A 28 -14.53 -4.77 -10.72
C LEU A 28 -15.39 -3.83 -9.86
N GLU A 29 -16.13 -4.40 -8.93
CA GLU A 29 -17.00 -3.70 -7.99
C GLU A 29 -16.49 -3.85 -6.54
N GLU A 30 -16.99 -3.02 -5.62
CA GLU A 30 -16.50 -3.01 -4.24
C GLU A 30 -16.71 -4.37 -3.56
N SER A 31 -17.83 -5.04 -3.86
CA SER A 31 -18.16 -6.35 -3.33
C SER A 31 -17.19 -7.45 -3.73
N ASP A 32 -16.43 -7.26 -4.83
CA ASP A 32 -15.45 -8.25 -5.28
C ASP A 32 -14.17 -8.22 -4.42
N LEU A 33 -13.87 -7.08 -3.77
CA LEU A 33 -12.60 -6.86 -3.06
C LEU A 33 -12.34 -7.90 -1.97
N SER A 34 -13.37 -8.47 -1.34
CA SER A 34 -13.22 -9.52 -0.33
C SER A 34 -12.67 -10.83 -0.91
N ASN A 35 -12.83 -11.05 -2.22
CA ASN A 35 -12.38 -12.25 -2.93
C ASN A 35 -11.03 -12.06 -3.61
N LEU A 36 -10.35 -10.92 -3.38
CA LEU A 36 -9.05 -10.57 -3.98
C LEU A 36 -7.94 -10.46 -2.89
N PRO A 37 -7.61 -11.56 -2.19
CA PRO A 37 -6.63 -11.53 -1.10
C PRO A 37 -5.23 -11.12 -1.54
N HIS A 38 -4.78 -11.46 -2.76
CA HIS A 38 -3.47 -11.06 -3.24
C HIS A 38 -3.40 -9.57 -3.54
N LEU A 39 -4.44 -8.97 -4.14
CA LEU A 39 -4.59 -7.51 -4.24
C LEU A 39 -4.46 -6.83 -2.86
N GLN A 40 -5.12 -7.38 -1.83
CA GLN A 40 -5.00 -6.87 -0.46
C GLN A 40 -3.57 -6.98 0.07
N CYS A 41 -2.88 -8.10 -0.18
CA CYS A 41 -1.49 -8.30 0.20
C CYS A 41 -0.56 -7.28 -0.47
N VAL A 42 -0.75 -7.01 -1.76
CA VAL A 42 -0.01 -6.00 -2.53
C VAL A 42 -0.18 -4.60 -1.93
N ILE A 43 -1.42 -4.20 -1.63
CA ILE A 43 -1.70 -2.88 -1.04
C ILE A 43 -1.08 -2.78 0.36
N THR A 44 -1.21 -3.83 1.15
CA THR A 44 -0.68 -3.89 2.52
C THR A 44 0.84 -3.78 2.54
N GLU A 45 1.53 -4.50 1.65
CA GLU A 45 2.98 -4.43 1.53
C GLU A 45 3.45 -3.08 0.99
N ALA A 46 2.72 -2.49 0.05
CA ALA A 46 3.01 -1.14 -0.43
C ALA A 46 2.90 -0.11 0.71
N LEU A 47 1.86 -0.21 1.56
CA LEU A 47 1.66 0.66 2.71
C LEU A 47 2.71 0.45 3.82
N ARG A 48 3.20 -0.78 4.00
CA ARG A 48 4.32 -1.07 4.92
C ARG A 48 5.61 -0.41 4.42
N MET A 49 5.93 -0.59 3.14
CA MET A 49 7.17 -0.05 2.59
C MET A 49 7.09 1.47 2.44
N TYR A 50 5.96 2.03 2.03
CA TYR A 50 5.81 3.46 1.77
C TYR A 50 4.58 4.00 2.53
N PRO A 51 4.67 4.09 3.87
CA PRO A 51 3.57 4.64 4.66
C PRO A 51 3.35 6.10 4.27
N THR A 52 2.07 6.48 4.06
CA THR A 52 1.70 7.84 3.62
C THR A 52 2.26 8.90 4.57
N THR A 53 2.24 8.65 5.88
CA THR A 53 2.83 9.53 6.90
C THR A 53 3.94 8.79 7.67
N PRO A 54 5.22 8.92 7.28
CA PRO A 54 6.31 8.08 7.78
C PRO A 54 6.62 8.28 9.28
N LEU A 55 6.31 9.47 9.82
CA LEU A 55 6.42 9.80 11.24
C LEU A 55 5.05 9.87 11.96
N LEU A 56 3.99 9.39 11.30
CA LEU A 56 2.59 9.63 11.66
C LEU A 56 2.29 11.13 11.87
N LEU A 57 1.09 11.45 12.36
CA LEU A 57 0.77 12.82 12.79
C LEU A 57 1.37 13.09 14.17
N PRO A 58 1.82 14.32 14.47
CA PRO A 58 2.30 14.66 15.81
C PRO A 58 1.25 14.43 16.88
N HIS A 59 1.67 13.81 17.98
CA HIS A 59 0.90 13.68 19.22
C HIS A 59 1.46 14.60 20.29
N GLU A 60 0.70 14.81 21.36
CA GLU A 60 1.14 15.52 22.55
C GLU A 60 0.77 14.72 23.81
N SER A 61 1.67 14.66 24.79
CA SER A 61 1.40 14.04 26.09
C SER A 61 0.37 14.88 26.89
N SER A 62 -0.79 14.30 27.16
CA SER A 62 -1.85 14.96 27.94
C SER A 62 -1.48 15.16 29.42
N GLN A 63 -0.55 14.36 29.92
CA GLN A 63 -0.03 14.34 31.29
C GLN A 63 1.38 13.75 31.27
N ASP A 64 2.10 13.91 32.39
CA ASP A 64 3.37 13.24 32.62
C ASP A 64 3.20 11.72 32.48
N CYS A 65 4.11 11.08 31.75
CA CYS A 65 4.08 9.64 31.52
C CYS A 65 5.49 9.06 31.36
N SER A 66 5.58 7.76 31.11
CA SER A 66 6.84 7.09 30.81
C SER A 66 6.71 6.21 29.57
N VAL A 67 7.70 6.28 28.68
CA VAL A 67 7.77 5.49 27.45
C VAL A 67 9.16 4.87 27.35
N GLY A 68 9.25 3.54 27.28
CA GLY A 68 10.54 2.84 27.17
C GLY A 68 11.51 3.11 28.34
N GLY A 69 10.99 3.41 29.53
CA GLY A 69 11.79 3.78 30.70
C GLY A 69 12.15 5.27 30.81
N PHE A 70 11.80 6.10 29.81
CA PHE A 70 12.06 7.53 29.82
C PHE A 70 10.85 8.31 30.35
N HIS A 71 11.08 9.32 31.17
CA HIS A 71 10.04 10.26 31.62
C HIS A 71 9.72 11.27 30.52
N ILE A 72 8.43 11.43 30.23
CA ILE A 72 7.89 12.33 29.23
C ILE A 72 6.97 13.34 29.97
N PRO A 73 7.35 14.62 30.06
CA PRO A 73 6.52 15.61 30.74
C PRO A 73 5.24 15.89 29.92
N ARG A 74 4.19 16.38 30.58
CA ARG A 74 2.98 16.91 29.91
C ARG A 74 3.32 17.98 28.88
N GLY A 75 2.62 17.98 27.75
CA GLY A 75 2.80 18.96 26.66
C GLY A 75 3.97 18.63 25.73
N MET A 76 4.63 17.48 25.91
CA MET A 76 5.72 17.04 25.04
C MET A 76 5.17 16.50 23.73
N MET A 77 5.71 16.98 22.60
CA MET A 77 5.40 16.46 21.28
C MET A 77 6.01 15.06 21.09
N LEU A 78 5.22 14.15 20.52
CA LEU A 78 5.60 12.77 20.24
C LEU A 78 5.42 12.48 18.76
N LEU A 79 6.45 11.91 18.14
CA LEU A 79 6.45 11.44 16.75
C LEU A 79 6.72 9.93 16.75
N VAL A 80 5.92 9.18 16.01
CA VAL A 80 6.07 7.73 15.89
C VAL A 80 6.67 7.42 14.53
N ASN A 81 7.90 6.93 14.51
CA ASN A 81 8.59 6.59 13.27
C ASN A 81 8.07 5.26 12.69
N ALA A 82 6.88 5.29 12.10
CA ALA A 82 6.27 4.14 11.44
C ALA A 82 7.16 3.59 10.32
N TYR A 83 7.88 4.46 9.59
CA TYR A 83 8.82 4.05 8.55
C TYR A 83 9.92 3.13 9.08
N ALA A 84 10.51 3.45 10.23
CA ALA A 84 11.51 2.62 10.88
C ALA A 84 10.91 1.33 11.45
N VAL A 85 9.75 1.41 12.12
CA VAL A 85 9.04 0.23 12.65
C VAL A 85 8.72 -0.78 11.55
N HIS A 86 8.27 -0.31 10.39
CA HIS A 86 7.95 -1.15 9.24
C HIS A 86 9.18 -1.76 8.57
N ARG A 87 10.39 -1.32 8.92
CA ARG A 87 11.66 -1.79 8.38
C ARG A 87 12.55 -2.50 9.39
N ASP A 88 12.08 -2.69 10.62
CA ASP A 88 12.87 -3.37 11.65
C ASP A 88 13.14 -4.83 11.24
N PRO A 89 14.41 -5.23 10.98
CA PRO A 89 14.74 -6.59 10.57
C PRO A 89 14.47 -7.64 11.67
N LYS A 90 14.23 -7.21 12.92
CA LYS A 90 13.81 -8.12 14.01
C LYS A 90 12.35 -8.54 13.89
N VAL A 91 11.54 -7.78 13.15
CA VAL A 91 10.10 -8.02 12.97
C VAL A 91 9.78 -8.45 11.54
N TRP A 92 10.48 -7.88 10.57
CA TRP A 92 10.24 -8.06 9.14
C TRP A 92 11.43 -8.74 8.48
N GLU A 93 11.23 -9.96 8.01
CA GLU A 93 12.17 -10.65 7.13
C GLU A 93 12.29 -9.89 5.79
N GLU A 94 13.53 -9.68 5.35
CA GLU A 94 13.89 -8.91 4.16
C GLU A 94 13.11 -7.59 4.05
N PRO A 95 13.24 -6.67 5.03
CA PRO A 95 12.32 -5.55 5.23
C PRO A 95 12.30 -4.57 4.05
N THR A 96 13.36 -4.55 3.23
CA THR A 96 13.51 -3.67 2.08
C THR A 96 13.02 -4.29 0.77
N LYS A 97 12.70 -5.59 0.74
CA LYS A 97 12.13 -6.25 -0.43
C LYS A 97 10.61 -6.14 -0.44
N PHE A 98 10.04 -5.91 -1.62
CA PHE A 98 8.61 -5.95 -1.85
C PHE A 98 8.14 -7.40 -1.96
N MET A 99 7.49 -7.90 -0.91
CA MET A 99 7.04 -9.30 -0.81
C MET A 99 5.59 -9.38 -0.32
N PRO A 100 4.59 -9.19 -1.20
CA PRO A 100 3.17 -9.32 -0.84
C PRO A 100 2.84 -10.63 -0.10
N GLU A 101 3.51 -11.72 -0.45
CA GLU A 101 3.35 -13.06 0.12
C GLU A 101 3.52 -13.09 1.64
N ARG A 102 4.17 -12.08 2.25
CA ARG A 102 4.30 -11.98 3.71
C ARG A 102 2.95 -11.81 4.42
N PHE A 103 1.92 -11.37 3.71
CA PHE A 103 0.57 -11.18 4.25
C PHE A 103 -0.41 -12.28 3.84
N GLU A 104 -0.01 -13.21 2.96
CA GLU A 104 -0.89 -14.28 2.50
C GLU A 104 -1.31 -15.20 3.64
N GLY A 105 -2.59 -15.57 3.67
CA GLY A 105 -3.14 -16.47 4.68
C GLY A 105 -2.96 -15.97 6.11
N GLY A 106 -2.87 -14.65 6.32
CA GLY A 106 -2.71 -14.06 7.66
C GLY A 106 -1.28 -14.15 8.22
N LYS A 107 -0.27 -14.53 7.43
CA LYS A 107 1.15 -14.63 7.90
C LYS A 107 1.73 -13.32 8.47
N GLY A 108 1.12 -12.18 8.13
CA GLY A 108 1.51 -10.86 8.65
C GLY A 108 0.77 -10.46 9.93
N GLU A 109 -0.22 -11.24 10.38
CA GLU A 109 -1.00 -10.93 11.58
C GLU A 109 -0.11 -10.92 12.83
N GLY A 110 -0.44 -10.03 13.77
CA GLY A 110 0.33 -9.84 15.00
C GLY A 110 1.64 -9.07 14.84
N LYS A 111 2.13 -8.82 13.62
CA LYS A 111 3.26 -7.92 13.39
C LYS A 111 2.84 -6.46 13.58
N LEU A 112 3.74 -5.65 14.13
CA LEU A 112 3.47 -4.23 14.35
C LEU A 112 3.45 -3.48 13.02
N MET A 113 2.25 -3.19 12.54
CA MET A 113 1.96 -2.53 11.27
C MET A 113 1.04 -1.32 11.56
N LEU A 114 1.45 -0.16 11.07
CA LEU A 114 0.95 1.17 11.47
C LEU A 114 0.71 2.16 10.30
N PRO A 115 0.26 1.73 9.10
CA PRO A 115 0.05 2.63 7.98
C PRO A 115 -1.08 3.64 8.23
N PHE A 116 -1.98 3.32 9.16
CA PHE A 116 -3.08 4.16 9.60
C PHE A 116 -2.98 4.57 11.08
N GLY A 117 -1.80 4.39 11.71
CA GLY A 117 -1.60 4.61 13.13
C GLY A 117 -2.32 3.59 14.02
N MET A 118 -2.48 3.92 15.31
CA MET A 118 -3.11 3.03 16.30
C MET A 118 -3.83 3.82 17.41
N GLY A 119 -4.65 3.12 18.19
CA GLY A 119 -5.32 3.68 19.37
C GLY A 119 -6.36 4.76 19.04
N ARG A 120 -6.57 5.69 19.98
CA ARG A 120 -7.64 6.72 19.92
C ARG A 120 -7.55 7.68 18.73
N ARG A 121 -6.41 7.75 18.04
CA ARG A 121 -6.16 8.62 16.87
C ARG A 121 -5.84 7.82 15.61
N ARG A 122 -6.14 6.52 15.59
CA ARG A 122 -6.09 5.71 14.37
C ARG A 122 -6.93 6.38 13.28
N CYS A 123 -6.46 6.34 12.05
CA CYS A 123 -7.09 7.00 10.91
C CYS A 123 -8.56 6.56 10.79
N PRO A 124 -9.54 7.49 10.92
CA PRO A 124 -10.94 7.15 10.74
C PRO A 124 -11.28 6.80 9.29
N GLY A 125 -10.43 7.20 8.33
CA GLY A 125 -10.59 6.96 6.90
C GLY A 125 -10.03 5.61 6.41
N GLU A 126 -9.44 4.78 7.27
CA GLU A 126 -8.81 3.50 6.87
C GLU A 126 -9.75 2.63 6.02
N GLY A 127 -10.99 2.44 6.49
CA GLY A 127 -11.96 1.61 5.77
C GLY A 127 -12.30 2.14 4.38
N LEU A 128 -12.39 3.47 4.21
CA LEU A 128 -12.65 4.08 2.90
C LEU A 128 -11.39 4.00 2.01
N ALA A 129 -10.22 4.29 2.57
CA ALA A 129 -8.95 4.27 1.85
C ALA A 129 -8.68 2.88 1.25
N MET A 130 -8.85 1.82 2.03
CA MET A 130 -8.62 0.44 1.55
C MET A 130 -9.59 0.06 0.41
N ARG A 131 -10.85 0.50 0.46
CA ARG A 131 -11.83 0.30 -0.62
C ARG A 131 -11.46 1.07 -1.87
N VAL A 132 -11.18 2.37 -1.74
CA VAL A 132 -10.86 3.25 -2.88
C VAL A 132 -9.57 2.80 -3.55
N VAL A 133 -8.52 2.51 -2.78
CA VAL A 133 -7.24 2.02 -3.32
C VAL A 133 -7.42 0.64 -3.95
N GLY A 134 -8.18 -0.27 -3.31
CA GLY A 134 -8.52 -1.58 -3.85
C GLY A 134 -9.23 -1.50 -5.19
N LEU A 135 -10.33 -0.73 -5.25
CA LEU A 135 -11.10 -0.50 -6.48
C LEU A 135 -10.26 0.13 -7.58
N ALA A 136 -9.55 1.23 -7.26
CA ALA A 136 -8.77 1.96 -8.25
C ALA A 136 -7.63 1.10 -8.81
N LEU A 137 -6.84 0.48 -7.94
CA LEU A 137 -5.74 -0.38 -8.37
C LEU A 137 -6.28 -1.60 -9.12
N GLY A 138 -7.25 -2.32 -8.55
CA GLY A 138 -7.84 -3.50 -9.17
C GLY A 138 -8.41 -3.21 -10.56
N THR A 139 -9.16 -2.11 -10.71
CA THR A 139 -9.74 -1.72 -12.00
C THR A 139 -8.67 -1.34 -13.03
N LEU A 140 -7.63 -0.58 -12.62
CA LEU A 140 -6.52 -0.22 -13.52
C LEU A 140 -5.78 -1.45 -14.04
N ILE A 141 -5.65 -2.49 -13.21
CA ILE A 141 -4.99 -3.75 -13.56
C ILE A 141 -5.89 -4.64 -14.41
N GLN A 142 -7.19 -4.67 -14.08
CA GLN A 142 -8.20 -5.36 -14.86
C GLN A 142 -8.24 -4.81 -16.28
N CYS A 143 -8.24 -3.48 -16.44
CA CYS A 143 -8.52 -2.82 -17.71
C CYS A 143 -7.30 -2.65 -18.63
N PHE A 144 -6.09 -2.56 -18.07
CA PHE A 144 -4.92 -2.14 -18.84
C PHE A 144 -3.70 -3.05 -18.66
N GLU A 145 -2.97 -3.24 -19.77
CA GLU A 145 -1.58 -3.67 -19.72
C GLU A 145 -0.71 -2.46 -19.37
N TRP A 146 0.27 -2.66 -18.49
CA TRP A 146 1.15 -1.59 -17.98
C TRP A 146 2.60 -1.93 -18.29
N GLU A 147 3.34 -0.94 -18.78
CA GLU A 147 4.76 -1.07 -19.11
C GLU A 147 5.53 0.17 -18.63
N GLY A 148 6.75 -0.04 -18.14
CA GLY A 148 7.65 1.06 -17.77
C GLY A 148 8.19 1.80 -19.00
N ILE A 149 8.76 2.99 -18.78
CA ILE A 149 9.47 3.72 -19.84
C ILE A 149 10.89 3.17 -19.95
N GLY A 150 11.18 2.43 -21.02
CA GLY A 150 12.50 1.85 -21.25
C GLY A 150 12.73 0.55 -20.47
N LYS A 151 14.00 0.23 -20.21
CA LYS A 151 14.43 -1.02 -19.55
C LYS A 151 14.86 -0.83 -18.10
N GLU A 152 14.90 0.41 -17.63
CA GLU A 152 15.34 0.73 -16.28
C GLU A 152 14.21 0.47 -15.27
N GLU A 153 14.58 0.07 -14.05
CA GLU A 153 13.62 -0.01 -12.96
C GLU A 153 13.08 1.38 -12.62
N VAL A 154 11.82 1.45 -12.22
CA VAL A 154 11.23 2.69 -11.71
C VAL A 154 11.99 3.10 -10.45
N ASP A 155 12.58 4.31 -10.47
CA ASP A 155 13.22 4.90 -9.28
C ASP A 155 12.21 4.93 -8.13
N MET A 156 12.58 4.43 -6.96
CA MET A 156 11.73 4.40 -5.77
C MET A 156 12.17 5.37 -4.68
N THR A 157 13.05 6.31 -5.03
CA THR A 157 13.54 7.36 -4.13
C THR A 157 12.37 8.23 -3.67
N THR A 158 12.35 8.51 -2.38
CA THR A 158 11.29 9.31 -1.75
C THR A 158 11.84 10.64 -1.30
N GLN A 159 10.99 11.67 -1.35
CA GLN A 159 11.24 12.97 -0.75
C GLN A 159 10.16 13.30 0.27
N GLY A 160 10.52 14.13 1.25
CA GLY A 160 9.54 14.67 2.19
C GLY A 160 8.63 15.68 1.48
N SER A 161 7.32 15.52 1.63
CA SER A 161 6.31 16.49 1.17
C SER A 161 5.44 16.90 2.36
N GLY A 162 6.00 17.75 3.23
CA GLY A 162 5.39 18.06 4.52
C GLY A 162 5.29 16.81 5.41
N LEU A 163 4.07 16.47 5.84
CA LEU A 163 3.81 15.25 6.63
C LEU A 163 3.71 13.98 5.76
N ALA A 164 3.53 14.14 4.44
CA ALA A 164 3.34 13.02 3.54
C ALA A 164 4.67 12.57 2.91
N LEU A 165 4.79 11.26 2.67
CA LEU A 165 5.84 10.68 1.86
C LEU A 165 5.44 10.77 0.38
N ALA A 166 6.30 11.35 -0.44
CA ALA A 166 6.12 11.42 -1.88
C ALA A 166 7.30 10.79 -2.59
N LYS A 167 7.08 10.36 -3.84
CA LYS A 167 8.20 10.00 -4.72
C LYS A 167 8.98 11.25 -5.11
N ALA A 168 10.30 11.14 -5.17
CA ALA A 168 11.16 12.23 -5.67
C ALA A 168 10.93 12.46 -7.17
N ILE A 169 10.82 11.36 -7.92
CA ILE A 169 10.51 11.37 -9.35
C ILE A 169 9.12 10.76 -9.56
N PRO A 170 8.16 11.47 -10.18
CA PRO A 170 6.86 10.91 -10.53
C PRO A 170 6.99 9.66 -11.41
N LEU A 171 6.01 8.75 -11.32
CA LEU A 171 5.96 7.60 -12.22
C LEU A 171 5.53 8.06 -13.62
N GLU A 172 6.33 7.72 -14.62
CA GLU A 172 5.92 7.68 -16.03
C GLU A 172 5.77 6.21 -16.46
N ALA A 173 4.67 5.88 -17.13
CA ALA A 173 4.38 4.53 -17.59
C ALA A 173 3.48 4.57 -18.83
N MET A 174 3.64 3.57 -19.69
CA MET A 174 2.74 3.31 -20.81
C MET A 174 1.62 2.39 -20.35
N TYR A 175 0.42 2.62 -20.87
CA TYR A 175 -0.70 1.72 -20.68
C TYR A 175 -1.45 1.51 -21.99
N ARG A 176 -2.01 0.32 -22.17
CA ARG A 176 -2.91 0.01 -23.28
C ARG A 176 -4.11 -0.80 -22.79
N PRO A 177 -5.32 -0.55 -23.31
CA PRO A 177 -6.48 -1.37 -22.97
C PRO A 177 -6.20 -2.84 -23.23
N ARG A 178 -6.59 -3.71 -22.28
CA ARG A 178 -6.53 -5.15 -22.45
C ARG A 178 -7.56 -5.56 -23.49
N GLN A 179 -7.16 -6.44 -24.42
CA GLN A 179 -8.06 -6.92 -25.47
C GLN A 179 -9.32 -7.58 -24.89
N SER A 180 -9.17 -8.31 -23.77
CA SER A 180 -10.28 -8.95 -23.06
C SER A 180 -11.30 -7.96 -22.47
N MET A 181 -10.90 -6.71 -22.23
CA MET A 181 -11.73 -5.70 -21.58
C MET A 181 -12.37 -4.70 -22.55
N LEU A 182 -12.06 -4.75 -23.85
CA LEU A 182 -12.55 -3.75 -24.80
C LEU A 182 -14.08 -3.65 -24.84
N ASP A 183 -14.79 -4.77 -24.73
CA ASP A 183 -16.25 -4.77 -24.79
C ASP A 183 -16.88 -4.23 -23.51
N ALA A 184 -16.25 -4.43 -22.35
CA ALA A 184 -16.67 -3.79 -21.09
C ALA A 184 -16.39 -2.29 -21.13
N LEU A 185 -15.21 -1.88 -21.60
CA LEU A 185 -14.79 -0.47 -21.66
C LEU A 185 -15.61 0.36 -22.66
N LYS A 186 -16.08 -0.23 -23.77
CA LYS A 186 -16.96 0.45 -24.74
C LYS A 186 -18.36 0.78 -24.21
N LYS A 187 -18.77 0.18 -23.09
CA LYS A 187 -20.10 0.37 -22.49
C LYS A 187 -20.14 1.51 -21.47
N LEU A 188 -18.98 2.09 -21.13
CA LEU A 188 -18.85 3.28 -20.28
C LEU A 188 -19.16 4.56 -21.06
#